data_AF-A0AAD5IYI8-F1
#
_entry.id   AF-A0AAD5IYI8-F1
#
_cell.length_a   1.000
_cell.length_b   1.000
_cell.length_c   1.000
_cell.angle_alpha   90.00
_cell.angle_beta   90.00
_cell.angle_gamma   90.00
#
_symmetry.space_group_name_H-M   'P 1'
#
loop_
_entity.id
_entity.type
_entity.pdbx_description
1 polymer ?
#
loop_
_entity_poly.entity_id
_entity_poly.type
_entity_poly.pdbx_seq_one_letter_code
_entity_poly.pdbx_strand_id
1 'polypeptide(L)'
;MSVHTATHVDSPAHVFDNYADAGYDVDSLDLEVLNGPALLVDVPRDNNITADVMMSLNIPKGVRRVLFRTANTDRHLMFKKEFDSSYTGFMKDGAKWLVENTDIKLVGLDYLSVAAYAEALDTHLEFLANKETILVRMDRQQDASFSNNISIFLKTMLVQGSMLNIIARTGNTT
;
A
#
# COMPACT_ATOMS: atom_id res chain seq x y z
N MET A 1 -19.34 11.29 3.54
CA MET A 1 -18.28 10.65 4.36
C MET A 1 -17.13 10.35 3.44
N SER A 2 -15.90 10.76 3.79
CA SER A 2 -14.72 10.49 2.96
C SER A 2 -14.33 9.01 3.09
N VAL A 3 -14.09 8.34 1.96
CA VAL A 3 -13.59 6.96 1.91
C VAL A 3 -12.14 6.82 2.39
N HIS A 4 -11.49 7.95 2.71
CA HIS A 4 -10.10 8.05 3.14
C HIS A 4 -9.96 8.21 4.66
N THR A 5 -10.77 7.50 5.44
CA THR A 5 -10.65 7.52 6.91
C THR A 5 -10.28 6.12 7.38
N ALA A 6 -9.18 6.00 8.15
CA ALA A 6 -8.55 4.74 8.59
C ALA A 6 -7.85 3.92 7.46
N THR A 7 -7.34 2.73 7.79
CA THR A 7 -6.68 1.85 6.80
C THR A 7 -7.68 1.44 5.74
N HIS A 8 -7.36 1.66 4.47
CA HIS A 8 -8.26 1.36 3.36
C HIS A 8 -7.47 0.89 2.13
N VAL A 9 -8.21 0.33 1.18
CA VAL A 9 -7.72 -0.17 -0.08
C VAL A 9 -8.21 0.73 -1.21
N ASP A 10 -7.32 1.07 -2.14
CA ASP A 10 -7.73 1.74 -3.37
C ASP A 10 -8.03 0.69 -4.45
N SER A 11 -9.23 0.75 -5.03
CA SER A 11 -9.58 -0.05 -6.21
C SER A 11 -9.18 0.66 -7.50
N PRO A 12 -9.07 -0.04 -8.65
CA PRO A 12 -8.79 0.61 -9.93
C PRO A 12 -9.82 1.70 -10.31
N ALA A 13 -11.09 1.51 -9.94
CA ALA A 13 -12.15 2.51 -10.07
C ALA A 13 -11.90 3.80 -9.26
N HIS A 14 -10.93 3.84 -8.35
CA HIS A 14 -10.52 5.05 -7.61
C HIS A 14 -9.92 6.13 -8.53
N VAL A 15 -9.34 5.73 -9.66
CA VAL A 15 -8.60 6.64 -10.55
C VAL A 15 -9.08 6.59 -12.00
N PHE A 16 -9.77 5.51 -12.39
CA PHE A 16 -10.25 5.29 -13.75
C PHE A 16 -11.78 5.21 -13.80
N ASP A 17 -12.44 6.25 -14.31
CA ASP A 17 -13.91 6.29 -14.43
C ASP A 17 -14.45 5.11 -15.26
N ASN A 18 -13.75 4.76 -16.35
CA ASN A 18 -14.10 3.62 -17.19
C ASN A 18 -13.98 2.25 -16.50
N TYR A 19 -13.25 2.17 -15.37
CA TYR A 19 -13.17 0.96 -14.55
C TYR A 19 -14.30 0.89 -13.53
N ALA A 20 -14.80 2.03 -13.05
CA ALA A 20 -16.02 2.10 -12.25
C ALA A 20 -17.21 1.57 -13.07
N ASP A 21 -17.35 2.01 -14.33
CA ASP A 21 -18.41 1.56 -15.23
C ASP A 21 -18.32 0.06 -15.58
N ALA A 22 -17.10 -0.49 -15.56
CA ALA A 22 -16.83 -1.90 -15.83
C ALA A 22 -16.90 -2.80 -14.57
N GLY A 23 -17.24 -2.25 -13.40
CA GLY A 23 -17.40 -3.00 -12.16
C GLY A 23 -16.07 -3.42 -11.49
N TYR A 24 -14.95 -2.78 -11.83
CA TYR A 24 -13.67 -2.98 -11.14
C TYR A 24 -13.58 -2.12 -9.86
N ASP A 25 -14.60 -2.23 -9.02
CA ASP A 25 -14.68 -1.59 -7.73
C ASP A 25 -14.07 -2.47 -6.63
N VAL A 26 -14.23 -2.07 -5.36
CA VAL A 26 -13.66 -2.79 -4.22
C VAL A 26 -14.18 -4.22 -4.08
N ASP A 27 -15.39 -4.53 -4.58
CA ASP A 27 -15.98 -5.86 -4.47
C ASP A 27 -15.37 -6.84 -5.50
N SER A 28 -14.69 -6.31 -6.52
CA SER A 28 -13.97 -7.09 -7.54
C SER A 28 -12.55 -7.51 -7.13
N LEU A 29 -12.05 -7.04 -5.98
CA LEU A 29 -10.67 -7.29 -5.55
C LEU A 29 -10.45 -8.75 -5.16
N ASP A 30 -9.30 -9.29 -5.56
CA ASP A 30 -8.91 -10.66 -5.24
C ASP A 30 -8.69 -10.84 -3.74
N LEU A 31 -9.62 -11.54 -3.09
CA LEU A 31 -9.56 -11.88 -1.67
C LEU A 31 -8.32 -12.69 -1.30
N GLU A 32 -7.76 -13.47 -2.25
CA GLU A 32 -6.50 -14.17 -2.02
C GLU A 32 -5.37 -13.17 -1.90
N VAL A 33 -5.23 -12.18 -2.80
CA VAL A 33 -4.21 -11.12 -2.69
C VAL A 33 -4.34 -10.35 -1.38
N LEU A 34 -5.57 -10.14 -0.93
CA LEU A 34 -5.89 -9.43 0.29
C LEU A 34 -5.54 -10.20 1.58
N ASN A 35 -5.52 -11.53 1.56
CA ASN A 35 -5.30 -12.35 2.77
C ASN A 35 -4.04 -13.21 2.68
N GLY A 36 -3.12 -13.05 3.62
CA GLY A 36 -1.96 -13.94 3.74
C GLY A 36 -0.72 -13.29 4.34
N PRO A 37 0.41 -14.02 4.34
CA PRO A 37 1.68 -13.47 4.81
C PRO A 37 2.10 -12.30 3.91
N ALA A 38 2.66 -11.27 4.53
CA ALA A 38 3.24 -10.12 3.86
C ALA A 38 4.68 -9.91 4.31
N LEU A 39 5.52 -9.48 3.39
CA LEU A 39 6.89 -9.11 3.69
C LEU A 39 6.92 -7.65 4.14
N LEU A 40 7.52 -7.39 5.29
CA LEU A 40 7.89 -6.03 5.68
C LEU A 40 9.25 -5.69 5.10
N VAL A 41 9.34 -4.60 4.34
CA VAL A 41 10.58 -4.11 3.73
C VAL A 41 10.89 -2.72 4.25
N ASP A 42 12.11 -2.55 4.77
CA ASP A 42 12.64 -1.24 5.16
C ASP A 42 13.21 -0.50 3.94
N VAL A 43 12.63 0.67 3.68
CA VAL A 43 13.11 1.60 2.66
C VAL A 43 14.21 2.49 3.25
N PRO A 44 15.31 2.76 2.51
CA PRO A 44 16.31 3.75 2.91
C PRO A 44 15.69 5.10 3.27
N ARG A 45 16.03 5.66 4.43
CA ARG A 45 15.29 6.76 5.07
C ARG A 45 15.36 8.12 4.36
N ASP A 46 16.34 8.31 3.48
CA ASP A 46 16.58 9.61 2.84
C ASP A 46 16.01 9.72 1.42
N ASN A 47 15.22 8.74 0.95
CA ASN A 47 14.77 8.67 -0.44
C ASN A 47 13.27 8.41 -0.57
N ASN A 48 12.64 9.01 -1.60
CA ASN A 48 11.41 8.48 -2.16
C ASN A 48 11.68 7.13 -2.84
N ILE A 49 10.63 6.32 -3.00
CA ILE A 49 10.77 4.99 -3.59
C ILE A 49 10.77 5.13 -5.12
N THR A 50 11.97 5.31 -5.67
CA THR A 50 12.28 5.33 -7.12
C THR A 50 12.60 3.93 -7.64
N ALA A 51 12.82 3.80 -8.95
CA ALA A 51 13.24 2.54 -9.56
C ALA A 51 14.55 2.01 -8.97
N ASP A 52 15.54 2.88 -8.75
CA ASP A 52 16.83 2.51 -8.17
C ASP A 52 16.69 2.01 -6.73
N VAL A 53 15.84 2.67 -5.94
CA VAL A 53 15.53 2.21 -4.58
C VAL A 53 14.89 0.83 -4.64
N MET A 54 13.86 0.62 -5.47
CA MET A 54 13.21 -0.68 -5.62
C MET A 54 14.18 -1.79 -6.03
N MET A 55 15.09 -1.52 -6.96
CA MET A 55 16.14 -2.46 -7.35
C MET A 55 17.07 -2.81 -6.17
N SER A 56 17.44 -1.83 -5.36
CA SER A 56 18.32 -2.03 -4.20
C SER A 56 17.70 -2.86 -3.07
N LEU A 57 16.36 -2.89 -2.98
CA LEU A 57 15.65 -3.65 -1.94
C LEU A 57 15.76 -5.16 -2.11
N ASN A 58 16.17 -5.65 -3.30
CA ASN A 58 16.42 -7.07 -3.58
C ASN A 58 15.28 -7.99 -3.12
N ILE A 59 14.03 -7.58 -3.35
CA ILE A 59 12.84 -8.33 -2.92
C ILE A 59 12.81 -9.67 -3.68
N PRO A 60 12.72 -10.83 -2.98
CA PRO A 60 12.70 -12.13 -3.63
C PRO A 60 11.49 -12.29 -4.57
N LYS A 61 11.69 -13.01 -5.68
CA LYS A 61 10.58 -13.44 -6.55
C LYS A 61 9.60 -14.35 -5.80
N GLY A 62 8.33 -14.32 -6.20
CA GLY A 62 7.24 -15.05 -5.56
C GLY A 62 6.60 -14.33 -4.37
N VAL A 63 7.17 -13.21 -3.90
CA VAL A 63 6.53 -12.38 -2.87
C VAL A 63 5.35 -11.62 -3.48
N ARG A 64 4.14 -11.91 -2.99
CA ARG A 64 2.89 -11.32 -3.49
C ARG A 64 2.44 -10.07 -2.74
N ARG A 65 2.87 -9.88 -1.49
CA ARG A 65 2.40 -8.82 -0.59
C ARG A 65 3.57 -8.17 0.14
N VAL A 66 3.69 -6.86 0.03
CA VAL A 66 4.77 -6.10 0.66
C VAL A 66 4.22 -4.88 1.37
N LEU A 67 4.68 -4.68 2.60
CA LEU A 67 4.54 -3.44 3.36
C LEU A 67 5.88 -2.72 3.35
N PHE A 68 5.89 -1.48 2.93
CA PHE A 68 7.08 -0.64 2.88
C PHE A 68 7.07 0.28 4.11
N ARG A 69 8.06 0.09 4.99
CA ARG A 69 8.34 0.98 6.12
C ARG A 69 9.39 1.99 5.70
N THR A 70 9.09 3.26 5.92
CA THR A 70 9.88 4.40 5.45
C THR A 70 10.29 5.29 6.62
N ALA A 71 10.84 6.47 6.32
CA ALA A 71 11.09 7.49 7.34
C ALA A 71 9.80 8.09 7.94
N ASN A 72 8.62 7.80 7.36
CA ASN A 72 7.35 8.30 7.86
C ASN A 72 7.05 7.77 9.28
N THR A 73 7.27 6.47 9.51
CA THR A 73 7.20 5.85 10.84
C THR A 73 8.16 6.52 11.83
N ASP A 74 9.43 6.69 11.45
CA ASP A 74 10.46 7.26 12.33
C ASP A 74 10.16 8.73 12.69
N ARG A 75 9.57 9.48 11.75
CA ARG A 75 9.11 10.86 11.94
C ARG A 75 7.77 10.95 12.68
N HIS A 76 7.18 9.81 13.03
CA HIS A 76 5.86 9.69 13.64
C HIS A 76 4.80 10.50 12.89
N LEU A 77 4.88 10.56 11.54
CA LEU A 77 4.01 11.43 10.74
C LEU A 77 2.55 11.08 10.94
N MET A 78 2.24 9.80 11.09
CA MET A 78 0.88 9.36 11.37
C MET A 78 0.38 9.97 12.69
N PHE A 79 1.20 10.19 13.71
CA PHE A 79 0.79 10.76 15.00
C PHE A 79 0.64 12.29 15.00
N LYS A 80 1.06 12.98 13.94
CA LYS A 80 0.88 14.42 13.79
C LYS A 80 -0.58 14.75 13.46
N LYS A 81 -1.07 15.89 13.95
CA LYS A 81 -2.42 16.40 13.62
C LYS A 81 -2.47 17.01 12.22
N GLU A 82 -1.37 17.60 11.79
CA GLU A 82 -1.26 18.29 10.51
C GLU A 82 -0.74 17.33 9.44
N PHE A 83 -1.26 17.49 8.23
CA PHE A 83 -0.76 16.80 7.05
C PHE A 83 0.65 17.30 6.71
N ASP A 84 1.57 16.37 6.50
CA ASP A 84 2.95 16.66 6.09
C ASP A 84 3.11 16.18 4.66
N SER A 85 3.22 17.10 3.70
CA SER A 85 3.37 16.77 2.26
C SER A 85 4.76 16.27 1.89
N SER A 86 5.73 16.33 2.80
CA SER A 86 7.10 15.86 2.60
C SER A 86 7.32 14.41 3.02
N TYR A 87 6.24 13.64 3.16
CA TYR A 87 6.31 12.21 3.44
C TYR A 87 6.98 11.46 2.29
N THR A 88 7.65 10.37 2.65
CA THR A 88 8.24 9.42 1.70
C THR A 88 7.13 8.62 1.04
N GLY A 89 7.16 8.47 -0.28
CA GLY A 89 6.26 7.58 -1.01
C GLY A 89 6.86 7.10 -2.31
N PHE A 90 6.09 6.31 -3.07
CA PHE A 90 6.47 5.89 -4.42
C PHE A 90 6.48 7.07 -5.39
N MET A 91 7.53 7.11 -6.20
CA MET A 91 7.58 7.89 -7.42
C MET A 91 7.05 7.04 -8.58
N LYS A 92 6.69 7.67 -9.70
CA LYS A 92 6.15 6.99 -10.87
C LYS A 92 7.07 5.87 -11.39
N ASP A 93 8.37 6.15 -11.45
CA ASP A 93 9.37 5.20 -11.93
C ASP A 93 9.53 4.00 -11.00
N GLY A 94 9.46 4.20 -9.68
CA GLY A 94 9.47 3.12 -8.68
C GLY A 94 8.25 2.23 -8.78
N ALA A 95 7.07 2.81 -8.96
CA ALA A 95 5.83 2.06 -9.16
C ALA A 95 5.88 1.22 -10.45
N LYS A 96 6.31 1.83 -11.55
CA LYS A 96 6.50 1.13 -12.83
C LYS A 96 7.46 -0.05 -12.70
N TRP A 97 8.62 0.19 -12.09
CA TRP A 97 9.61 -0.85 -11.90
C TRP A 97 9.04 -2.01 -11.08
N LEU A 98 8.32 -1.73 -9.99
CA LEU A 98 7.68 -2.76 -9.16
C LEU A 98 6.71 -3.62 -9.99
N VAL A 99 5.83 -2.99 -10.75
CA VAL A 99 4.83 -3.68 -11.57
C VAL A 99 5.47 -4.56 -12.64
N GLU A 100 6.53 -4.07 -13.28
CA GLU A 100 7.17 -4.78 -14.40
C GLU A 100 8.15 -5.89 -13.95
N ASN A 101 8.74 -5.78 -12.76
CA ASN A 101 9.88 -6.63 -12.36
C ASN A 101 9.59 -7.56 -11.18
N THR A 102 8.41 -7.49 -10.56
CA THR A 102 8.07 -8.27 -9.37
C THR A 102 6.72 -8.99 -9.49
N ASP A 103 6.51 -9.98 -8.63
CA ASP A 103 5.23 -10.68 -8.50
C ASP A 103 4.28 -9.99 -7.49
N ILE A 104 4.65 -8.80 -7.01
CA ILE A 104 3.92 -8.10 -5.94
C ILE A 104 2.56 -7.63 -6.49
N LYS A 105 1.50 -7.95 -5.74
CA LYS A 105 0.12 -7.55 -6.03
C LYS A 105 -0.48 -6.69 -4.93
N LEU A 106 0.02 -6.78 -3.69
CA LEU A 106 -0.38 -5.88 -2.61
C LEU A 106 0.80 -5.00 -2.21
N VAL A 107 0.60 -3.69 -2.29
CA VAL A 107 1.58 -2.67 -1.92
C VAL A 107 1.01 -1.83 -0.78
N GLY A 108 1.61 -1.93 0.40
CA GLY A 108 1.27 -1.11 1.55
C GLY A 108 2.35 -0.08 1.88
N LEU A 109 1.95 1.12 2.29
CA LEU A 109 2.86 2.16 2.79
C LEU A 109 2.41 2.64 4.17
N ASP A 110 3.39 3.05 4.98
CA ASP A 110 3.26 3.57 6.35
C ASP A 110 2.76 5.02 6.45
N TYR A 111 1.92 5.47 5.51
CA TYR A 111 1.34 6.82 5.56
C TYR A 111 -0.01 6.94 4.83
N LEU A 112 -0.54 8.17 4.80
CA LEU A 112 -1.80 8.57 4.17
C LEU A 112 -1.83 8.48 2.64
N SER A 113 -0.79 7.98 1.99
CA SER A 113 -0.75 7.72 0.54
C SER A 113 0.43 6.83 0.22
N VAL A 114 0.26 5.87 -0.70
CA VAL A 114 1.37 5.05 -1.19
C VAL A 114 2.30 5.84 -2.11
N ALA A 115 1.77 6.84 -2.82
CA ALA A 115 2.50 7.67 -3.74
C ALA A 115 3.01 8.94 -3.05
N ALA A 116 4.20 9.40 -3.41
CA ALA A 116 4.74 10.68 -2.95
C ALA A 116 3.85 11.84 -3.44
N TYR A 117 3.75 12.89 -2.63
CA TYR A 117 2.84 14.01 -2.90
C TYR A 117 3.04 14.65 -4.29
N ALA A 118 4.29 14.76 -4.75
CA ALA A 118 4.64 15.40 -6.01
C ALA A 118 4.11 14.66 -7.25
N GLU A 119 4.01 13.32 -7.19
CA GLU A 119 3.62 12.46 -8.33
C GLU A 119 2.45 11.54 -7.98
N ALA A 120 1.58 12.00 -7.09
CA ALA A 120 0.52 11.18 -6.52
C ALA A 120 -0.36 10.54 -7.60
N LEU A 121 -0.85 11.33 -8.55
CA LEU A 121 -1.73 10.85 -9.62
C LEU A 121 -1.01 9.88 -10.57
N ASP A 122 0.14 10.30 -11.10
CA ASP A 122 0.96 9.49 -12.02
C ASP A 122 1.32 8.11 -11.44
N THR A 123 1.66 8.08 -10.15
CA THR A 123 2.04 6.85 -9.46
C THR A 123 0.83 5.91 -9.26
N HIS A 124 -0.35 6.44 -8.90
CA HIS A 124 -1.55 5.60 -8.79
C HIS A 124 -2.00 5.07 -10.15
N LEU A 125 -1.90 5.87 -11.22
CA LEU A 125 -2.19 5.42 -12.58
C LEU A 125 -1.32 4.22 -12.96
N GLU A 126 -0.03 4.27 -12.65
CA GLU A 126 0.89 3.17 -12.96
C GLU A 126 0.54 1.88 -12.20
N PHE A 127 0.29 1.97 -10.89
CA PHE A 127 -0.09 0.81 -10.09
C PHE A 127 -1.42 0.20 -10.53
N LEU A 128 -2.43 1.03 -10.78
CA LEU A 128 -3.81 0.57 -10.99
C LEU A 128 -4.15 0.26 -12.45
N ALA A 129 -3.30 0.66 -13.42
CA ALA A 129 -3.52 0.36 -14.83
C ALA A 129 -3.62 -1.14 -15.14
N ASN A 130 -2.90 -1.97 -14.38
CA ASN A 130 -2.91 -3.43 -14.57
C ASN A 130 -4.13 -4.13 -13.92
N LYS A 131 -4.92 -3.43 -13.09
CA LYS A 131 -6.08 -3.92 -12.31
C LYS A 131 -5.78 -4.99 -11.26
N GLU A 132 -4.57 -5.51 -11.21
CA GLU A 132 -4.16 -6.59 -10.31
C GLU A 132 -3.46 -6.07 -9.05
N THR A 133 -2.92 -4.84 -9.10
CA THR A 133 -2.30 -4.20 -7.94
C THR A 133 -3.36 -3.63 -7.00
N ILE A 134 -3.17 -3.91 -5.72
CA ILE A 134 -3.97 -3.45 -4.61
C ILE A 134 -3.11 -2.54 -3.74
N LEU A 135 -3.54 -1.30 -3.57
CA LEU A 135 -2.84 -0.31 -2.76
C LEU A 135 -3.45 -0.25 -1.37
N VAL A 136 -2.61 -0.28 -0.35
CA VAL A 136 -3.00 -0.24 1.06
C VAL A 136 -2.35 0.97 1.73
N ARG A 137 -3.17 1.86 2.31
CA ARG A 137 -2.68 2.90 3.23
C ARG A 137 -2.81 2.42 4.65
N MET A 138 -1.71 2.29 5.39
CA MET A 138 -1.72 1.88 6.80
C MET A 138 -2.16 3.05 7.71
N ASP A 139 -2.85 2.73 8.82
CA ASP A 139 -3.26 3.73 9.84
C ASP A 139 -2.37 3.62 11.10
N ARG A 140 -2.44 4.63 11.97
CA ARG A 140 -1.74 4.78 13.26
C ARG A 140 -1.63 3.49 14.09
N GLN A 141 -2.67 2.67 14.12
CA GLN A 141 -2.70 1.45 14.92
C GLN A 141 -1.73 0.38 14.41
N GLN A 142 -1.46 0.34 13.10
CA GLN A 142 -0.55 -0.62 12.49
C GLN A 142 0.91 -0.16 12.57
N ASP A 143 1.13 1.16 12.49
CA ASP A 143 2.45 1.80 12.61
C ASP A 143 3.18 1.42 13.92
N ALA A 144 2.44 1.29 15.03
CA ALA A 144 2.99 0.90 16.33
C ALA A 144 3.44 -0.57 16.41
N SER A 145 3.18 -1.40 15.41
CA SER A 145 3.32 -2.87 15.48
C SER A 145 4.29 -3.48 14.45
N PHE A 146 5.07 -2.67 13.72
CA PHE A 146 6.02 -3.15 12.72
C PHE A 146 7.14 -4.02 13.32
N SER A 147 6.99 -5.35 13.27
CA SER A 147 8.05 -6.33 13.53
C SER A 147 8.31 -7.20 12.30
N ASN A 148 9.42 -7.96 12.28
CA ASN A 148 9.94 -8.61 11.07
C ASN A 148 9.10 -9.78 10.50
N ASN A 149 7.92 -10.09 11.06
CA ASN A 149 6.98 -11.08 10.51
C ASN A 149 5.53 -10.59 10.67
N ILE A 150 4.99 -10.00 9.61
CA ILE A 150 3.62 -9.46 9.59
C ILE A 150 2.76 -10.34 8.71
N SER A 151 1.70 -10.90 9.30
CA SER A 151 0.60 -11.45 8.53
C SER A 151 -0.48 -10.38 8.40
N ILE A 152 -0.80 -10.00 7.16
CA ILE A 152 -1.93 -9.12 6.90
C ILE A 152 -3.16 -10.01 6.85
N PHE A 153 -4.00 -9.90 7.88
CA PHE A 153 -5.31 -10.52 7.88
C PHE A 153 -6.34 -9.42 7.70
N LEU A 154 -7.03 -9.44 6.57
CA LEU A 154 -8.19 -8.58 6.41
C LEU A 154 -9.35 -9.22 7.15
N LYS A 155 -9.83 -8.53 8.17
CA LYS A 155 -11.13 -8.86 8.74
C LYS A 155 -12.16 -8.08 7.94
N THR A 156 -12.68 -8.69 6.88
CA THR A 156 -13.78 -8.15 6.08
C THR A 156 -14.99 -7.94 7.01
N MET A 157 -15.24 -6.70 7.42
CA MET A 157 -16.58 -6.26 7.75
C MET A 157 -17.09 -5.54 6.51
N LEU A 158 -17.84 -6.27 5.68
CA LEU A 158 -18.67 -5.67 4.65
C LEU A 158 -19.70 -4.79 5.36
N VAL A 159 -19.46 -3.48 5.38
CA VAL A 159 -20.52 -2.49 5.54
C VAL A 159 -20.53 -1.72 4.24
N GLN A 160 -21.67 -1.79 3.55
CA GLN A 160 -21.93 -1.17 2.25
C GLN A 160 -21.25 0.20 2.13
N GLY A 161 -20.35 0.32 1.14
CA GLY A 161 -19.65 1.56 0.84
C GLY A 161 -18.37 1.75 1.66
N SER A 162 -17.26 1.25 1.12
CA SER A 162 -15.94 1.92 1.11
C SER A 162 -15.07 1.99 2.37
N MET A 163 -15.23 1.13 3.38
CA MET A 163 -14.20 1.00 4.44
C MET A 163 -13.86 -0.46 4.74
N LEU A 164 -12.61 -0.83 4.50
CA LEU A 164 -12.07 -2.15 4.78
C LEU A 164 -11.09 -2.07 5.95
N ASN A 165 -11.45 -2.56 7.14
CA ASN A 165 -10.53 -2.61 8.26
C ASN A 165 -9.49 -3.71 8.04
N ILE A 166 -8.31 -3.30 7.58
CA ILE A 166 -7.13 -4.17 7.51
C ILE A 166 -6.58 -4.32 8.92
N ILE A 167 -6.27 -5.55 9.34
CA ILE A 167 -5.58 -5.81 10.59
C ILE A 167 -4.27 -6.51 10.25
N ALA A 168 -3.18 -5.74 10.20
CA ALA A 168 -1.86 -6.32 10.25
C ALA A 168 -1.65 -6.91 11.65
N ARG A 169 -1.43 -8.22 11.73
CA ARG A 169 -1.06 -8.89 12.97
C ARG A 169 0.34 -9.46 12.81
N THR A 170 1.17 -9.22 13.81
CA THR A 170 2.43 -9.95 13.92
C THR A 170 2.10 -11.42 14.17
N GLY A 171 2.43 -12.26 13.20
CA GLY A 171 2.21 -13.70 13.30
C GLY A 171 3.48 -14.36 13.82
N ASN A 172 3.40 -15.08 14.93
CA ASN A 172 4.39 -16.12 15.18
C ASN A 172 4.08 -17.25 14.20
N THR A 173 4.97 -17.50 13.24
CA THR A 173 4.95 -18.73 12.47
C THR A 173 5.30 -19.88 13.41
N THR A 174 4.30 -20.65 13.83
CA THR A 174 4.48 -22.00 14.41
C THR A 174 4.35 -23.03 13.31
#